data_AF-A0A090L5Q2-F1
#
_entry.id   AF-A0A090L5Q2-F1
#
_cell.length_a   1.000
_cell.length_b   1.000
_cell.length_c   1.000
_cell.angle_alpha   90.00
_cell.angle_beta   90.00
_cell.angle_gamma   90.00
#
_symmetry.space_group_name_H-M   'P 1'
#
loop_
_entity.id
_entity.type
_entity.pdbx_description
1 polymer ?
#
loop_
_entity_poly.entity_id
_entity_poly.type
_entity_poly.pdbx_seq_one_letter_code
_entity_poly.pdbx_strand_id
1 'polypeptide(L)'
;MFSLINNGILRFAYDDDDKIKTSYYIIRYIQNYSNNLIRFSIWFLIIERILATKKRKTYEKNKNILVIIALLTLDFSFAGIFTNLRNIISIINQNFHQFLFVIDVPLIISLIILRYINRSIRRHENSVILNLTEKYQIIENVKSISKIIHTVCAFVLLSTVDLCIFSIVAEDSMNYQLKTLINFLVKSIVYSIITMHLIYTTYKSDNKKNYVNIFFERFFCKQKRNKIFVSGDKLQQVNTHSVKNIDGLELVQTGTQENYFAYFEKVWK
;
A
#
# COMPACT_ATOMS: atom_id res chain seq x y z
N MET A 1 -38.76 -4.85 -19.71
CA MET A 1 -37.41 -5.34 -19.37
C MET A 1 -37.17 -5.37 -17.87
N PHE A 2 -37.43 -4.28 -17.13
CA PHE A 2 -37.37 -4.26 -15.65
C PHE A 2 -38.30 -5.29 -14.97
N SER A 3 -39.50 -5.56 -15.49
CA SER A 3 -40.41 -6.58 -14.92
C SER A 3 -39.93 -8.02 -15.11
N LEU A 4 -39.21 -8.32 -16.20
CA LEU A 4 -38.64 -9.63 -16.48
C LEU A 4 -37.43 -9.93 -15.59
N ILE A 5 -36.59 -8.91 -15.34
CA ILE A 5 -35.46 -8.98 -14.41
C ILE A 5 -35.96 -9.11 -12.97
N ASN A 6 -36.99 -8.34 -12.58
CA ASN A 6 -37.64 -8.51 -11.28
C ASN A 6 -38.20 -9.92 -11.13
N ASN A 7 -39.00 -10.41 -12.07
CA ASN A 7 -39.69 -11.68 -11.90
C ASN A 7 -38.77 -12.91 -12.00
N GLY A 8 -37.68 -12.86 -12.76
CA GLY A 8 -36.73 -13.97 -12.90
C GLY A 8 -35.69 -14.03 -11.77
N ILE A 9 -35.08 -12.90 -11.43
CA ILE A 9 -34.03 -12.84 -10.39
C ILE A 9 -34.65 -12.90 -8.99
N LEU A 10 -35.81 -12.26 -8.77
CA LEU A 10 -36.51 -12.40 -7.50
C LEU A 10 -37.06 -13.83 -7.34
N ARG A 11 -37.61 -14.49 -8.37
CA ARG A 11 -38.01 -15.90 -8.23
C ARG A 11 -36.85 -16.80 -7.84
N PHE A 12 -35.67 -16.63 -8.43
CA PHE A 12 -34.49 -17.41 -8.05
C PHE A 12 -34.04 -17.13 -6.61
N ALA A 13 -34.25 -15.92 -6.09
CA ALA A 13 -33.90 -15.55 -4.72
C ALA A 13 -35.00 -15.89 -3.68
N TYR A 14 -36.24 -16.10 -4.12
CA TYR A 14 -37.43 -16.23 -3.29
C TYR A 14 -38.22 -17.54 -3.50
N ASP A 15 -37.78 -18.47 -4.35
CA ASP A 15 -38.34 -19.82 -4.34
C ASP A 15 -38.20 -20.39 -2.92
N ASP A 16 -39.30 -20.91 -2.37
CA ASP A 16 -39.47 -21.43 -1.01
C ASP A 16 -38.56 -22.63 -0.67
N ASP A 17 -37.57 -22.93 -1.50
CA ASP A 17 -36.57 -23.93 -1.21
C ASP A 17 -35.60 -23.37 -0.16
N ASP A 18 -35.81 -23.77 1.10
CA ASP A 18 -35.03 -23.37 2.29
C ASP A 18 -33.51 -23.41 2.07
N LYS A 19 -33.04 -24.28 1.16
CA LYS A 19 -31.63 -24.41 0.78
C LYS A 19 -31.10 -23.19 0.03
N ILE A 20 -31.87 -22.61 -0.88
CA ILE A 20 -31.46 -21.45 -1.68
C ILE A 20 -31.36 -20.22 -0.80
N LYS A 21 -32.37 -20.02 0.06
CA LYS A 21 -32.41 -18.93 1.04
C LYS A 21 -31.24 -19.01 2.03
N THR A 22 -30.94 -20.20 2.56
CA THR A 22 -29.79 -20.42 3.46
C THR A 22 -28.46 -20.10 2.76
N SER A 23 -28.30 -20.57 1.52
CA SER A 23 -27.09 -20.30 0.71
C SER A 23 -26.89 -18.81 0.46
N TYR A 24 -27.96 -18.08 0.14
CA TYR A 24 -27.92 -16.63 -0.04
C TYR A 24 -27.45 -15.90 1.23
N TYR A 25 -27.96 -16.26 2.40
CA TYR A 25 -27.54 -15.63 3.66
C TYR A 25 -26.07 -15.91 3.99
N ILE A 26 -25.58 -17.13 3.76
CA ILE A 26 -24.17 -17.49 3.98
C ILE A 26 -23.26 -16.65 3.07
N ILE A 27 -23.57 -16.61 1.77
CA ILE A 27 -22.77 -15.83 0.80
C ILE A 27 -22.73 -14.36 1.21
N ARG A 28 -23.88 -13.80 1.61
CA ARG A 28 -23.97 -12.42 2.06
C ARG A 28 -23.18 -12.15 3.33
N TYR A 29 -23.17 -13.09 4.29
CA TYR A 29 -22.37 -12.98 5.49
C TYR A 29 -20.88 -13.01 5.17
N ILE A 30 -20.43 -13.98 4.38
CA ILE A 30 -19.03 -14.10 3.93
C ILE A 30 -18.59 -12.82 3.21
N GLN A 31 -19.43 -12.28 2.33
CA GLN A 31 -19.14 -11.04 1.62
C GLN A 31 -18.99 -9.84 2.57
N ASN A 32 -19.90 -9.67 3.52
CA ASN A 32 -19.80 -8.58 4.49
C ASN A 32 -18.52 -8.71 5.33
N TYR A 33 -18.21 -9.95 5.74
CA TYR A 33 -16.98 -10.27 6.44
C TYR A 33 -15.73 -9.93 5.61
N SER A 34 -15.66 -10.37 4.35
CA SER A 34 -14.55 -10.07 3.44
C SER A 34 -14.36 -8.58 3.20
N ASN A 35 -15.45 -7.81 3.05
CA ASN A 35 -15.36 -6.36 2.90
C ASN A 35 -14.79 -5.68 4.15
N ASN A 36 -15.25 -6.10 5.34
CA ASN A 36 -14.72 -5.58 6.59
C ASN A 36 -13.27 -6.00 6.82
N LEU A 37 -12.90 -7.23 6.43
CA LEU A 37 -11.52 -7.70 6.48
C LEU A 37 -10.60 -6.83 5.61
N ILE A 38 -10.96 -6.60 4.35
CA ILE A 38 -10.19 -5.71 3.46
C ILE A 38 -10.05 -4.30 4.06
N ARG A 39 -11.13 -3.75 4.63
CA ARG A 39 -11.13 -2.44 5.30
C ARG A 39 -10.12 -2.38 6.44
N PHE A 40 -10.15 -3.37 7.34
CA PHE A 40 -9.24 -3.37 8.49
C PHE A 40 -7.80 -3.71 8.08
N SER A 41 -7.58 -4.56 7.08
CA SER A 41 -6.25 -4.79 6.52
C SER A 41 -5.64 -3.49 6.00
N ILE A 42 -6.44 -2.62 5.36
CA ILE A 42 -5.99 -1.28 4.94
C ILE A 42 -5.62 -0.41 6.15
N TRP A 43 -6.46 -0.38 7.19
CA TRP A 43 -6.15 0.34 8.43
C TRP A 43 -4.83 -0.12 9.05
N PHE A 44 -4.63 -1.43 9.18
CA PHE A 44 -3.41 -2.01 9.75
C PHE A 44 -2.17 -1.72 8.89
N LEU A 45 -2.30 -1.74 7.56
CA LEU A 45 -1.22 -1.31 6.66
C LEU A 45 -0.83 0.16 6.89
N ILE A 46 -1.80 1.06 7.07
CA ILE A 46 -1.52 2.47 7.36
C ILE A 46 -0.83 2.62 8.72
N ILE A 47 -1.34 1.95 9.77
CA ILE A 47 -0.75 1.96 11.11
C ILE A 47 0.70 1.46 11.05
N GLU A 48 0.95 0.37 10.34
CA GLU A 48 2.29 -0.18 10.13
C GLU A 48 3.21 0.85 9.46
N ARG A 49 2.75 1.54 8.40
CA ARG A 49 3.53 2.60 7.74
C ARG A 49 3.78 3.82 8.63
N ILE A 50 2.84 4.18 9.51
CA ILE A 50 3.03 5.23 10.52
C ILE A 50 4.13 4.81 11.50
N LEU A 51 4.08 3.57 12.00
CA LEU A 51 5.10 3.03 12.91
C LEU A 51 6.47 2.95 12.24
N ALA A 52 6.54 2.52 10.98
CA ALA A 52 7.77 2.49 10.18
C ALA A 52 8.37 3.89 10.01
N THR A 53 7.52 4.91 9.78
CA THR A 53 7.97 6.30 9.65
C THR A 53 8.50 6.85 10.98
N LYS A 54 7.79 6.59 12.10
CA LYS A 54 8.17 7.06 13.44
C LYS A 54 9.43 6.37 13.97
N LYS A 55 9.55 5.06 13.75
CA LYS A 55 10.65 4.22 14.25
C LYS A 55 11.75 3.95 13.21
N ARG A 56 11.85 4.74 12.14
CA ARG A 56 12.80 4.50 11.02
C ARG A 56 14.23 4.11 11.47
N LYS A 57 14.78 4.76 12.50
CA LYS A 57 16.15 4.46 12.98
C LYS A 57 16.31 3.04 13.55
N THR A 58 15.26 2.47 14.12
CA THR A 58 15.28 1.19 14.84
C THR A 58 14.35 0.13 14.24
N TYR A 59 13.64 0.45 13.17
CA TYR A 59 12.59 -0.39 12.58
C TYR A 59 13.12 -1.78 12.17
N GLU A 60 14.29 -1.84 11.54
CA GLU A 60 14.91 -3.11 11.13
C GLU A 60 15.33 -3.99 12.30
N LYS A 61 15.85 -3.39 13.38
CA LYS A 61 16.32 -4.13 14.55
C LYS A 61 15.16 -4.71 15.38
N ASN A 62 13.98 -4.10 15.28
CA ASN A 62 12.81 -4.45 16.08
C ASN A 62 11.74 -5.24 15.30
N LYS A 63 12.12 -5.96 14.25
CA LYS A 63 11.20 -6.86 13.54
C LYS A 63 10.86 -8.05 14.45
N ASN A 64 9.70 -7.97 15.11
CA ASN A 64 9.19 -9.05 15.94
C ASN A 64 8.00 -9.72 15.24
N ILE A 65 8.15 -11.00 14.90
CA ILE A 65 7.11 -11.80 14.24
C ILE A 65 5.82 -11.88 15.08
N LEU A 66 5.93 -11.84 16.41
CA LEU A 66 4.78 -11.85 17.30
C LEU A 66 3.90 -10.60 17.11
N VAL A 67 4.49 -9.46 16.78
CA VAL A 67 3.73 -8.23 16.49
C VAL A 67 2.93 -8.40 15.20
N ILE A 68 3.49 -9.06 14.18
CA ILE A 68 2.78 -9.34 12.92
C ILE A 68 1.60 -10.28 13.18
N ILE A 69 1.82 -11.36 13.93
CA ILE A 69 0.75 -12.30 14.30
C ILE A 69 -0.35 -11.58 15.10
N ALA A 70 0.02 -10.75 16.07
CA ALA A 70 -0.95 -9.98 16.85
C ALA A 70 -1.78 -9.03 15.98
N LEU A 71 -1.16 -8.33 15.02
CA LEU A 71 -1.87 -7.45 14.10
C LEU A 71 -2.83 -8.23 13.18
N LEU A 72 -2.43 -9.40 12.68
CA LEU A 72 -3.30 -10.25 11.87
C LEU A 72 -4.50 -10.76 12.69
N THR A 73 -4.27 -11.25 13.91
CA THR A 73 -5.36 -11.72 14.77
C THR A 73 -6.35 -10.59 15.10
N LEU A 74 -5.85 -9.38 15.35
CA LEU A 74 -6.70 -8.19 15.53
C LEU A 74 -7.50 -7.86 14.27
N ASP A 75 -6.92 -7.97 13.08
CA ASP A 75 -7.59 -7.75 11.79
C ASP A 75 -8.82 -8.66 11.62
N PHE A 76 -8.63 -9.97 11.78
CA PHE A 76 -9.73 -10.95 11.71
C PHE A 76 -10.80 -10.72 12.79
N SER A 77 -10.37 -10.32 13.99
CA SER A 77 -11.27 -10.07 15.13
C SER A 77 -12.13 -8.83 14.90
N PHE A 78 -11.53 -7.72 14.48
CA PHE A 78 -12.27 -6.48 14.16
C PHE A 78 -13.22 -6.68 12.99
N ALA A 79 -12.81 -7.41 11.94
CA ALA A 79 -13.68 -7.77 10.83
C ALA A 79 -14.93 -8.55 11.29
N GLY A 80 -14.76 -9.51 12.20
CA GLY A 80 -15.86 -10.28 12.79
C GLY A 80 -16.81 -9.43 13.63
N ILE A 81 -16.25 -8.58 14.50
CA ILE A 81 -17.04 -7.66 15.33
C ILE A 81 -17.89 -6.73 14.45
N PHE A 82 -17.28 -6.09 13.45
CA PHE A 82 -17.97 -5.15 12.56
C PHE A 82 -19.04 -5.80 11.69
N THR A 83 -18.82 -7.04 11.28
CA THR A 83 -19.81 -7.81 10.51
C THR A 83 -21.07 -8.04 11.33
N ASN A 84 -20.93 -8.25 12.64
CA ASN A 84 -22.04 -8.49 13.56
C ASN A 84 -22.59 -7.21 14.20
N LEU A 85 -21.85 -6.11 14.17
CA LEU A 85 -22.24 -4.81 14.74
C LEU A 85 -23.61 -4.33 14.25
N ARG A 86 -23.90 -4.59 12.97
CA ARG A 86 -25.20 -4.29 12.35
C ARG A 86 -26.38 -4.95 13.06
N ASN A 87 -26.19 -6.15 13.59
CA ASN A 87 -27.26 -6.90 14.27
C ASN A 87 -27.40 -6.47 15.73
N ILE A 88 -26.35 -5.91 16.33
CA ILE A 88 -26.30 -5.55 17.75
C ILE A 88 -26.85 -4.13 17.97
N ILE A 89 -26.54 -3.18 17.08
CA ILE A 89 -26.85 -1.76 17.27
C ILE A 89 -27.83 -1.29 16.20
N SER A 90 -29.09 -1.08 16.58
CA SER A 90 -30.17 -0.69 15.67
C SER A 90 -29.90 0.62 14.91
N ILE A 91 -29.30 1.62 15.59
CA ILE A 91 -28.94 2.90 14.97
C ILE A 91 -27.92 2.70 13.83
N ILE A 92 -26.95 1.80 14.05
CA ILE A 92 -25.95 1.46 13.03
C ILE A 92 -26.60 0.66 11.90
N ASN A 93 -27.60 -0.17 12.17
CA ASN A 93 -28.32 -0.88 11.12
C ASN A 93 -29.02 0.08 10.14
N GLN A 94 -29.68 1.12 10.66
CA GLN A 94 -30.38 2.12 9.86
C GLN A 94 -29.41 2.94 9.00
N ASN A 95 -28.28 3.36 9.58
CA ASN A 95 -27.31 4.25 8.94
C ASN A 95 -26.01 3.55 8.56
N PHE A 96 -26.06 2.24 8.27
CA PHE A 96 -24.86 1.40 8.14
C PHE A 96 -23.89 1.92 7.08
N HIS A 97 -24.40 2.31 5.91
CA HIS A 97 -23.57 2.80 4.80
C HIS A 97 -22.93 4.16 5.11
N GLN A 98 -23.62 5.04 5.84
CA GLN A 98 -23.08 6.32 6.29
C GLN A 98 -21.98 6.10 7.34
N PHE A 99 -22.24 5.22 8.31
CA PHE A 99 -21.26 4.84 9.33
C PHE A 99 -19.97 4.28 8.70
N LEU A 100 -20.10 3.37 7.72
CA LEU A 100 -18.96 2.83 7.00
C LEU A 100 -18.17 3.91 6.25
N PHE A 101 -18.86 4.82 5.57
CA PHE A 101 -18.21 5.92 4.87
C PHE A 101 -17.43 6.84 5.82
N VAL A 102 -18.00 7.17 6.99
CA VAL A 102 -17.33 7.98 8.02
C VAL A 102 -16.06 7.31 8.54
N ILE A 103 -16.02 5.98 8.64
CA ILE A 103 -14.82 5.23 9.03
C ILE A 103 -13.76 5.24 7.93
N ASP A 104 -14.17 5.26 6.66
CA ASP A 104 -13.26 5.20 5.54
C ASP A 104 -12.58 6.55 5.22
N VAL A 105 -13.23 7.68 5.51
CA VAL A 105 -12.67 9.04 5.27
C VAL A 105 -11.33 9.30 5.98
N PRO A 106 -11.16 8.97 7.28
CA PRO A 106 -9.88 9.09 7.98
C PRO A 106 -8.71 8.35 7.33
N LEU A 107 -8.95 7.28 6.55
CA LEU A 107 -7.89 6.54 5.84
C LEU A 107 -7.17 7.43 4.83
N ILE A 108 -7.92 8.18 4.02
CA ILE A 108 -7.35 9.08 3.01
C ILE A 108 -6.58 10.21 3.68
N ILE A 109 -7.16 10.82 4.72
CA ILE A 109 -6.53 11.91 5.47
C ILE A 109 -5.19 11.43 6.06
N SER A 110 -5.19 10.25 6.69
CA SER A 110 -3.99 9.64 7.27
C SER A 110 -2.90 9.41 6.22
N LEU A 111 -3.25 8.93 5.02
CA LEU A 111 -2.29 8.70 3.94
C LEU A 111 -1.72 10.00 3.35
N ILE A 112 -2.54 11.05 3.21
CA ILE A 112 -2.07 12.36 2.74
C ILE A 112 -1.06 12.93 3.74
N ILE A 113 -1.39 12.92 5.03
CA ILE A 113 -0.50 13.37 6.12
C ILE A 113 0.80 12.55 6.11
N LEU A 114 0.70 11.22 6.04
CA LEU A 114 1.86 10.34 6.05
C LEU A 114 2.75 10.56 4.82
N ARG A 115 2.17 10.81 3.64
CA ARG A 115 2.89 11.15 2.41
C ARG A 115 3.60 12.50 2.55
N TYR A 116 2.95 13.49 3.15
CA TYR A 116 3.55 14.79 3.40
C TYR A 116 4.76 14.68 4.34
N ILE A 117 4.60 14.01 5.48
CA ILE A 117 5.68 13.79 6.46
C ILE A 117 6.88 13.09 5.79
N ASN A 118 6.64 11.99 5.06
CA ASN A 118 7.73 11.25 4.41
C ASN A 118 8.43 12.06 3.31
N ARG A 119 7.70 12.90 2.55
CA ARG A 119 8.31 13.83 1.59
C ARG A 119 9.14 14.91 2.28
N SER A 120 8.68 15.43 3.42
CA SER A 120 9.42 16.42 4.20
C SER A 120 10.73 15.84 4.72
N ILE A 121 10.69 14.63 5.28
CA ILE A 121 11.89 13.91 5.76
C ILE A 121 12.89 13.73 4.61
N ARG A 122 12.43 13.32 3.43
CA ARG A 122 13.30 13.17 2.24
C ARG A 122 13.91 14.48 1.76
N ARG A 123 13.24 15.63 1.93
CA ARG A 123 13.81 16.93 1.56
C ARG A 123 14.92 17.35 2.52
N HIS A 124 14.78 17.04 3.81
CA HIS A 124 15.79 17.35 4.83
C HIS A 124 16.94 16.33 4.89
N GLU A 125 16.88 15.23 4.15
CA GLU A 125 17.98 14.27 3.99
C GLU A 125 19.23 14.93 3.38
N ASN A 126 19.07 15.88 2.45
CA ASN A 126 20.22 16.54 1.83
C ASN A 126 21.01 17.41 2.84
N SER A 127 20.41 17.77 3.98
CA SER A 127 21.05 18.57 5.03
C SER A 127 21.62 17.75 6.19
N VAL A 128 21.32 16.45 6.29
CA VAL A 128 21.70 15.62 7.44
C VAL A 128 22.39 14.34 6.97
N ILE A 129 23.52 13.99 7.59
CA ILE A 129 24.22 12.72 7.34
C ILE A 129 23.34 11.58 7.86
N LEU A 130 22.61 10.92 6.96
CA LEU A 130 21.77 9.75 7.25
C LEU A 130 22.48 8.46 6.85
N ASN A 131 22.33 7.42 7.68
CA ASN A 131 22.80 6.07 7.37
C ASN A 131 22.10 5.52 6.12
N LEU A 132 22.82 4.72 5.31
CA LEU A 132 22.29 4.10 4.08
C LEU A 132 20.98 3.35 4.31
N THR A 133 20.88 2.62 5.43
CA THR A 133 19.68 1.90 5.87
C THR A 133 18.47 2.83 6.05
N GLU A 134 18.66 3.98 6.69
CA GLU A 134 17.57 4.95 6.91
C GLU A 134 17.09 5.53 5.58
N LYS A 135 18.02 5.80 4.66
CA LYS A 135 17.69 6.29 3.31
C LYS A 135 16.87 5.27 2.52
N TYR A 136 17.27 4.00 2.56
CA TYR A 136 16.53 2.92 1.92
C TYR A 136 15.09 2.82 2.44
N GLN A 137 14.91 2.86 3.76
CA GLN A 137 13.58 2.80 4.38
C GLN A 137 12.69 3.99 4.03
N ILE A 138 13.25 5.21 3.96
CA ILE A 138 12.49 6.40 3.53
C ILE A 138 12.02 6.21 2.08
N ILE A 139 12.89 5.75 1.19
CA ILE A 139 12.55 5.50 -0.22
C ILE A 139 11.49 4.41 -0.34
N GLU A 140 11.63 3.31 0.40
CA GLU A 140 10.67 2.22 0.42
C GLU A 140 9.31 2.67 0.95
N ASN A 141 9.28 3.41 2.06
CA ASN A 141 8.04 3.94 2.62
C ASN A 141 7.34 4.90 1.67
N VAL A 142 8.05 5.82 1.00
CA VAL A 142 7.46 6.71 -0.01
C VAL A 142 6.87 5.92 -1.18
N LYS A 143 7.58 4.89 -1.67
CA LYS A 143 7.08 4.02 -2.74
C LYS A 143 5.85 3.23 -2.30
N SER A 144 5.88 2.65 -1.09
CA SER A 144 4.79 1.88 -0.51
C SER A 144 3.53 2.73 -0.31
N ILE A 145 3.65 3.89 0.34
CA ILE A 145 2.55 4.85 0.53
C ILE A 145 1.96 5.28 -0.83
N SER A 146 2.81 5.50 -1.84
CA SER A 146 2.35 5.86 -3.18
C SER A 146 1.57 4.73 -3.86
N LYS A 147 1.78 3.47 -3.52
CA LYS A 147 0.94 2.35 -4.01
C LYS A 147 -0.35 2.26 -3.20
N ILE A 148 -0.24 2.28 -1.87
CA ILE A 148 -1.37 2.17 -0.94
C ILE A 148 -2.41 3.25 -1.21
N ILE A 149 -2.00 4.50 -1.47
CA ILE A 149 -2.95 5.60 -1.73
C ILE A 149 -3.88 5.33 -2.91
N HIS A 150 -3.41 4.69 -3.98
CA HIS A 150 -4.26 4.37 -5.13
C HIS A 150 -5.32 3.33 -4.74
N THR A 151 -4.91 2.27 -4.02
CA THR A 151 -5.82 1.24 -3.53
C THR A 151 -6.86 1.81 -2.57
N VAL A 152 -6.44 2.68 -1.64
CA VAL A 152 -7.35 3.30 -0.67
C VAL A 152 -8.30 4.27 -1.36
N CYS A 153 -7.83 5.10 -2.29
CA CYS A 153 -8.72 5.97 -3.06
C CYS A 153 -9.78 5.17 -3.82
N ALA A 154 -9.40 4.07 -4.46
CA ALA A 154 -10.36 3.19 -5.14
C ALA A 154 -11.37 2.56 -4.17
N PHE A 155 -10.90 2.13 -2.99
CA PHE A 155 -11.75 1.58 -1.94
C PHE A 155 -12.76 2.61 -1.40
N VAL A 156 -12.33 3.84 -1.10
CA VAL A 156 -13.24 4.89 -0.63
C VAL A 156 -14.22 5.34 -1.71
N LEU A 157 -13.79 5.38 -2.98
CA LEU A 157 -14.71 5.62 -4.10
C LEU A 157 -15.81 4.55 -4.16
N LEU A 158 -15.48 3.28 -3.93
CA LEU A 158 -16.48 2.21 -3.83
C LEU A 158 -17.42 2.40 -2.64
N SER A 159 -16.90 2.78 -1.47
CA SER A 159 -17.75 3.14 -0.31
C SER A 159 -18.63 4.36 -0.56
N THR A 160 -18.19 5.28 -1.41
CA THR A 160 -19.00 6.44 -1.83
C THR A 160 -20.12 5.99 -2.77
N VAL A 161 -19.83 5.09 -3.71
CA VAL A 161 -20.84 4.47 -4.59
C VAL A 161 -21.89 3.72 -3.77
N ASP A 162 -21.50 3.00 -2.72
CA ASP A 162 -22.45 2.39 -1.77
C ASP A 162 -23.40 3.44 -1.21
N LEU A 163 -22.84 4.51 -0.65
CA LEU A 163 -23.61 5.57 -0.02
C LEU A 163 -24.59 6.19 -1.03
N CYS A 164 -24.14 6.44 -2.25
CA CYS A 164 -24.99 6.97 -3.33
C CYS A 164 -26.12 6.00 -3.70
N ILE A 165 -25.84 4.70 -3.90
CA ILE A 165 -26.87 3.72 -4.26
C ILE A 165 -27.94 3.62 -3.17
N PHE A 166 -27.53 3.57 -1.90
CA PHE A 166 -28.48 3.40 -0.80
C PHE A 166 -29.17 4.69 -0.36
N SER A 167 -28.59 5.87 -0.62
CA SER A 167 -29.20 7.15 -0.24
C SER A 167 -30.02 7.81 -1.34
N ILE A 168 -29.63 7.66 -2.61
CA ILE A 168 -30.26 8.37 -3.75
C ILE A 168 -31.41 7.55 -4.34
N VAL A 169 -31.31 6.22 -4.37
CA VAL A 169 -32.36 5.39 -4.92
C VAL A 169 -33.48 5.28 -3.87
N ALA A 170 -34.63 5.89 -4.15
CA ALA A 170 -35.80 5.83 -3.27
C ALA A 170 -36.23 4.38 -2.99
N GLU A 171 -36.73 4.09 -1.79
CA GLU A 171 -37.21 2.76 -1.41
C GLU A 171 -38.38 2.29 -2.29
N ASP A 172 -39.23 3.22 -2.73
CA ASP A 172 -40.39 2.94 -3.57
C ASP A 172 -40.03 2.44 -4.97
N SER A 173 -38.85 2.80 -5.48
CA SER A 173 -38.43 2.47 -6.84
C SER A 173 -37.81 1.07 -6.97
N MET A 174 -37.24 0.54 -5.89
CA MET A 174 -36.38 -0.64 -5.97
C MET A 174 -36.27 -1.33 -4.60
N ASN A 175 -36.60 -2.62 -4.56
CA ASN A 175 -36.49 -3.43 -3.34
C ASN A 175 -35.03 -3.43 -2.82
N TYR A 176 -34.86 -3.33 -1.50
CA TYR A 176 -33.58 -3.35 -0.80
C TYR A 176 -32.68 -4.52 -1.22
N GLN A 177 -33.27 -5.70 -1.46
CA GLN A 177 -32.52 -6.87 -1.89
C GLN A 177 -31.91 -6.70 -3.28
N LEU A 178 -32.67 -6.12 -4.21
CA LEU A 178 -32.18 -5.82 -5.56
C LEU A 178 -31.09 -4.74 -5.51
N LYS A 179 -31.24 -3.70 -4.66
CA LYS A 179 -30.18 -2.68 -4.45
C LYS A 179 -28.89 -3.33 -3.98
N THR A 180 -29.00 -4.25 -3.02
CA THR A 180 -27.87 -5.00 -2.48
C THR A 180 -27.20 -5.88 -3.54
N LEU A 181 -27.98 -6.55 -4.38
CA LEU A 181 -27.47 -7.39 -5.47
C LEU A 181 -26.75 -6.56 -6.55
N ILE A 182 -27.34 -5.45 -7.00
CA ILE A 182 -26.70 -4.55 -7.98
C ILE A 182 -25.39 -4.00 -7.41
N ASN A 183 -25.43 -3.52 -6.17
CA ASN A 183 -24.24 -3.03 -5.51
C ASN A 183 -23.14 -4.10 -5.40
N PHE A 184 -23.53 -5.34 -5.12
CA PHE A 184 -22.61 -6.47 -5.11
C PHE A 184 -21.97 -6.73 -6.47
N LEU A 185 -22.76 -6.74 -7.55
CA LEU A 185 -22.23 -6.94 -8.90
C LEU A 185 -21.26 -5.82 -9.28
N VAL A 186 -21.61 -4.58 -9.00
CA VAL A 186 -20.75 -3.41 -9.24
C VAL A 186 -19.42 -3.57 -8.49
N LYS A 187 -19.46 -3.89 -7.19
CA LYS A 187 -18.24 -4.10 -6.39
C LYS A 187 -17.39 -5.24 -6.90
N SER A 188 -18.00 -6.38 -7.22
CA SER A 188 -17.28 -7.55 -7.72
C SER A 188 -16.54 -7.21 -9.02
N ILE A 189 -17.21 -6.52 -9.95
CA ILE A 189 -16.59 -6.04 -11.20
C ILE A 189 -15.43 -5.10 -10.91
N VAL A 190 -15.62 -4.09 -10.05
CA VAL A 190 -14.57 -3.12 -9.74
C VAL A 190 -13.39 -3.77 -9.04
N TYR A 191 -13.60 -4.63 -8.05
CA TYR A 191 -12.53 -5.37 -7.39
C TYR A 191 -11.78 -6.28 -8.36
N SER A 192 -12.49 -6.90 -9.31
CA SER A 192 -11.86 -7.73 -10.34
C SER A 192 -10.95 -6.90 -11.25
N ILE A 193 -11.42 -5.72 -11.69
CA ILE A 193 -10.63 -4.78 -12.50
C ILE A 193 -9.40 -4.29 -11.74
N ILE A 194 -9.57 -3.88 -10.46
CA ILE A 194 -8.46 -3.43 -9.62
C ILE A 194 -7.44 -4.56 -9.43
N THR A 195 -7.89 -5.78 -9.15
CA THR A 195 -7.01 -6.93 -8.95
C THR A 195 -6.25 -7.26 -10.22
N MET A 196 -6.92 -7.30 -11.37
CA MET A 196 -6.27 -7.50 -12.68
C MET A 196 -5.26 -6.39 -12.98
N HIS A 197 -5.58 -5.13 -12.66
CA HIS A 197 -4.65 -4.02 -12.81
C HIS A 197 -3.41 -4.16 -11.90
N LEU A 198 -3.60 -4.56 -10.64
CA LEU A 198 -2.49 -4.80 -9.71
C LEU A 198 -1.60 -5.97 -10.17
N ILE A 199 -2.18 -7.06 -10.65
CA ILE A 199 -1.44 -8.19 -11.23
C ILE A 199 -0.66 -7.73 -12.46
N TYR A 200 -1.31 -7.04 -13.39
CA TYR A 200 -0.68 -6.54 -14.61
C TYR A 200 0.47 -5.57 -14.32
N THR A 201 0.29 -4.63 -13.39
CA THR A 201 1.34 -3.67 -13.02
C THR A 201 2.52 -4.34 -12.31
N THR A 202 2.27 -5.38 -11.52
CA THR A 202 3.32 -6.17 -10.86
C THR A 202 4.10 -6.98 -11.90
N TYR A 203 3.41 -7.72 -12.77
CA TYR A 203 4.02 -8.49 -13.86
C TYR A 203 4.84 -7.60 -14.82
N LYS A 204 4.28 -6.44 -15.21
CA LYS A 204 4.96 -5.46 -16.07
C LYS A 204 6.17 -4.83 -15.38
N SER A 205 6.11 -4.58 -14.07
CA SER A 205 7.24 -4.07 -13.29
C SER A 205 8.41 -5.05 -13.32
N ASP A 206 8.14 -6.35 -13.21
CA ASP A 206 9.19 -7.38 -13.22
C ASP A 206 9.78 -7.58 -14.62
N ASN A 207 8.95 -7.55 -15.66
CA ASN A 207 9.43 -7.63 -17.05
C ASN A 207 10.13 -6.35 -17.54
N LYS A 208 9.69 -5.16 -17.11
CA LYS A 208 10.36 -3.90 -17.46
C LYS A 208 11.71 -3.74 -16.75
N LYS A 209 11.91 -4.33 -15.57
CA LYS A 209 13.23 -4.23 -14.90
C LYS A 209 14.33 -4.96 -15.67
N ASN A 210 14.03 -6.03 -16.40
CA ASN A 210 15.04 -6.65 -17.27
C ASN A 210 15.28 -5.83 -18.55
N TYR A 211 14.24 -5.42 -19.28
CA TYR A 211 14.46 -4.74 -20.56
C TYR A 211 14.82 -3.26 -20.44
N VAL A 212 14.30 -2.53 -19.45
CA VAL A 212 14.60 -1.11 -19.26
C VAL A 212 15.95 -0.91 -18.58
N ASN A 213 16.40 -1.77 -17.64
CA ASN A 213 17.79 -1.68 -17.16
C ASN A 213 18.79 -2.05 -18.26
N ILE A 214 18.54 -3.10 -19.05
CA ILE A 214 19.45 -3.47 -20.16
C ILE A 214 19.46 -2.39 -21.24
N PHE A 215 18.31 -1.76 -21.53
CA PHE A 215 18.22 -0.69 -22.52
C PHE A 215 18.81 0.63 -22.00
N PHE A 216 18.55 1.02 -20.75
CA PHE A 216 19.16 2.22 -20.15
C PHE A 216 20.66 2.06 -19.88
N GLU A 217 21.16 0.89 -19.48
CA GLU A 217 22.61 0.65 -19.42
C GLU A 217 23.23 0.75 -20.82
N ARG A 218 22.57 0.23 -21.86
CA ARG A 218 23.06 0.40 -23.24
C ARG A 218 22.97 1.82 -23.79
N PHE A 219 21.97 2.62 -23.36
CA PHE A 219 21.76 3.98 -23.87
C PHE A 219 22.46 5.07 -23.04
N PHE A 220 22.61 4.88 -21.72
CA PHE A 220 23.24 5.86 -20.81
C PHE A 220 24.67 5.48 -20.38
N CYS A 221 25.13 4.23 -20.56
CA CYS A 221 26.55 3.86 -20.36
C CYS A 221 27.36 3.77 -21.66
N LYS A 222 26.96 4.48 -22.72
CA LYS A 222 27.91 4.85 -23.79
C LYS A 222 28.61 6.16 -23.42
N GLN A 223 29.83 5.99 -22.91
CA GLN A 223 30.89 7.01 -22.80
C GLN A 223 30.54 8.32 -22.07
N LYS A 224 30.68 8.30 -20.75
CA LYS A 224 31.61 9.26 -20.12
C LYS A 224 32.88 8.50 -19.76
N ARG A 225 33.79 8.36 -20.73
CA ARG A 225 35.21 8.36 -20.39
C ARG A 225 35.43 9.73 -19.74
N ASN A 226 35.49 9.77 -18.42
CA ASN A 226 36.02 10.92 -17.72
C ASN A 226 37.44 11.09 -18.25
N LYS A 227 37.64 12.00 -19.21
CA LYS A 227 38.94 12.63 -19.40
C LYS A 227 39.22 13.30 -18.06
N ILE A 228 40.12 12.71 -17.30
CA ILE A 228 40.79 13.36 -16.19
C ILE A 228 41.49 14.57 -16.83
N PHE A 229 40.82 15.72 -16.81
CA PHE A 229 41.51 16.99 -16.99
C PHE A 229 42.23 17.24 -15.67
N VAL A 230 43.48 16.79 -15.59
CA VAL A 230 44.47 17.45 -14.74
C VAL A 230 44.71 18.81 -15.38
N SER A 231 43.85 19.77 -15.08
CA SER A 231 44.20 21.18 -15.24
C SER A 231 45.06 21.52 -14.04
N GLY A 232 46.35 21.74 -14.29
CA GLY A 232 47.25 22.34 -13.33
C GLY A 232 46.75 23.71 -12.86
N ASP A 233 47.35 24.11 -11.74
CA ASP A 233 47.35 25.44 -11.15
C ASP A 233 46.07 25.91 -10.45
N LYS A 234 45.78 25.24 -9.34
CA LYS A 234 45.70 25.90 -8.00
C LYS A 234 45.51 24.84 -6.92
N LEU A 235 46.64 24.41 -6.35
CA LEU A 235 46.72 23.73 -5.06
C LEU A 235 46.22 24.69 -3.96
N GLN A 236 44.92 24.73 -3.72
CA GLN A 236 44.42 25.04 -2.40
C GLN A 236 44.32 23.72 -1.64
N GLN A 237 45.25 23.56 -0.68
CA GLN A 237 45.22 22.49 0.32
C GLN A 237 43.84 22.45 0.99
N VAL A 238 43.02 21.50 0.57
CA VAL A 238 41.86 21.05 1.34
C VAL A 238 42.41 20.17 2.44
N ASN A 239 42.18 20.56 3.69
CA ASN A 239 42.56 19.82 4.89
C ASN A 239 42.27 18.33 4.73
N THR A 240 43.34 17.54 4.69
CA THR A 240 43.32 16.08 4.63
C THR A 240 42.79 15.54 5.95
N HIS A 241 41.51 15.20 6.01
CA HIS A 241 41.01 14.29 7.02
C HIS A 241 41.59 12.90 6.71
N SER A 242 42.57 12.45 7.50
CA SER A 242 43.13 11.10 7.37
C SER A 242 42.07 10.07 7.77
N VAL A 243 41.67 9.25 6.81
CA VAL A 243 40.77 8.12 7.06
C VAL A 243 41.62 7.01 7.65
N LYS A 244 41.38 6.68 8.93
CA LYS A 244 42.04 5.59 9.63
C LYS A 244 41.20 4.33 9.57
N ASN A 245 41.84 3.16 9.42
CA ASN A 245 41.17 1.86 9.58
C ASN A 245 40.72 1.67 11.05
N ILE A 246 39.93 0.62 11.31
CA ILE A 246 39.49 0.18 12.65
C ILE A 246 40.70 -0.01 13.60
N ASP A 247 41.87 -0.37 13.05
CA ASP A 247 43.13 -0.52 13.79
C ASP A 247 43.94 0.78 13.94
N GLY A 248 43.39 1.94 13.53
CA GLY A 248 44.02 3.26 13.68
C GLY A 248 45.11 3.62 12.64
N LEU A 249 45.39 2.73 11.69
CA LEU A 249 46.36 2.98 10.61
C LEU A 249 45.80 3.92 9.54
N GLU A 250 46.56 4.96 9.17
CA GLU A 250 46.19 5.92 8.13
C GLU A 250 46.23 5.27 6.75
N LEU A 251 45.11 5.34 6.05
CA LEU A 251 44.97 4.75 4.71
C LEU A 251 45.46 5.77 3.67
N VAL A 252 46.55 5.43 2.99
CA VAL A 252 47.09 6.20 1.87
C VAL A 252 46.08 6.16 0.72
N GLN A 253 45.32 7.24 0.55
CA GLN A 253 44.37 7.40 -0.55
C GLN A 253 45.10 7.70 -1.86
N THR A 254 45.60 6.67 -2.53
CA THR A 254 45.86 6.76 -3.97
C THR A 254 44.56 6.48 -4.69
N GLY A 255 43.91 7.55 -5.15
CA GLY A 255 42.55 7.58 -5.70
C GLY A 255 42.36 6.88 -7.06
N THR A 256 42.81 5.64 -7.21
CA THR A 256 42.50 4.79 -8.36
C THR A 256 41.33 3.86 -8.02
N GLN A 257 40.39 3.75 -8.95
CA GLN A 257 39.16 2.95 -8.80
C GLN A 257 39.47 1.45 -8.59
N GLU A 258 40.62 0.98 -9.08
CA GLU A 258 41.13 -0.37 -8.90
C GLU A 258 41.45 -0.70 -7.43
N ASN A 259 41.99 0.27 -6.68
CA ASN A 259 42.26 0.09 -5.25
C ASN A 259 40.96 -0.02 -4.43
N TYR A 260 39.88 0.61 -4.88
CA TYR A 260 38.58 0.52 -4.22
C TYR A 260 37.94 -0.86 -4.37
N PHE A 261 38.08 -1.49 -5.54
CA PHE A 261 37.56 -2.84 -5.78
C PHE A 261 38.42 -3.93 -5.11
N ALA A 262 39.75 -3.77 -5.11
CA ALA A 262 40.64 -4.66 -4.36
C ALA A 262 40.34 -4.65 -2.85
N TYR A 263 39.86 -3.52 -2.32
CA TYR A 263 39.43 -3.41 -0.92
C TYR A 263 38.15 -4.19 -0.63
N PHE A 264 37.13 -4.09 -1.49
CA PHE A 264 35.89 -4.86 -1.35
C PHE A 264 36.14 -6.37 -1.42
N GLU A 265 37.08 -6.81 -2.25
CA GLU A 265 37.44 -8.22 -2.37
C GLU A 265 38.14 -8.78 -1.12
N LYS A 266 38.93 -7.94 -0.43
CA LYS A 266 39.62 -8.33 0.82
C LYS A 266 38.72 -8.33 2.05
N VAL A 267 37.70 -7.46 2.10
CA VAL A 267 36.80 -7.38 3.26
C VAL A 267 35.73 -8.49 3.24
N TRP A 268 35.47 -9.09 2.08
CA TRP A 268 34.46 -10.13 1.91
C TRP A 268 34.98 -11.57 1.99
N LYS A 269 36.29 -11.77 2.16
CA LYS A 269 36.89 -13.07 2.50
C LYS A 269 37.19 -13.11 3.99
#